data_AF-A0A1J0P952-F1
#
_entry.id   AF-A0A1J0P952-F1
#
_cell.length_a   1.000
_cell.length_b   1.000
_cell.length_c   1.000
_cell.angle_alpha   90.00
_cell.angle_beta   90.00
_cell.angle_gamma   90.00
#
_symmetry.space_group_name_H-M   'P 1'
#
loop_
_entity.id
_entity.type
_entity.pdbx_description
1 polymer ?
#
loop_
_entity_poly.entity_id
_entity_poly.type
_entity_poly.pdbx_seq_one_letter_code
_entity_poly.pdbx_strand_id
1 'polypeptide(L)' 'MKESKIGFSPTSTKGEIHSDLQRVDAHVIQPEEYEEIPEITEEDLINAVIKRPGQPDQPYRAKPTQAS' A
#
# COMPACT_ATOMS: atom_id res chain seq x y z
N MET A 1 24.71 29.01 -0.61
CA MET A 1 23.76 27.93 -0.94
C MET A 1 22.45 28.32 -0.29
N LYS A 2 21.37 28.50 -1.06
CA LYS A 2 20.06 28.87 -0.52
C LYS A 2 19.24 27.59 -0.39
N GLU A 3 18.95 27.17 0.82
CA GLU A 3 18.17 25.97 1.10
C GLU A 3 16.71 26.20 0.68
N SER A 4 16.21 25.34 -0.20
CA SER A 4 14.79 25.29 -0.58
C SER A 4 14.00 24.65 0.56
N LYS A 5 13.23 25.45 1.30
CA LYS A 5 12.21 24.95 2.23
C LYS A 5 11.08 24.32 1.41
N ILE A 6 11.16 23.01 1.18
CA ILE A 6 10.03 22.23 0.70
C ILE A 6 9.10 22.05 1.90
N GLY A 7 8.17 22.99 2.07
CA GLY A 7 7.08 22.82 3.02
C GLY A 7 6.16 21.71 2.53
N PHE A 8 6.03 20.64 3.29
CA PHE A 8 4.97 19.66 3.08
C PHE A 8 3.64 20.33 3.49
N SER A 9 2.85 20.78 2.52
CA SER A 9 1.49 21.26 2.80
C SER A 9 0.57 20.05 2.97
N PRO A 10 -0.13 19.89 4.10
CA PRO A 10 -1.19 18.90 4.18
C PRO A 10 -2.33 19.35 3.25
N THR A 11 -2.49 18.66 2.12
CA THR A 11 -3.77 18.62 1.39
C THR A 11 -4.86 18.13 2.36
N SER A 12 -6.02 18.72 2.60
CA SER A 12 -6.71 19.98 2.26
C SER A 12 -7.47 20.37 3.53
N THR A 13 -7.34 21.61 4.02
CA THR A 13 -8.12 22.08 5.17
C THR A 13 -9.55 22.36 4.72
N LYS A 14 -10.46 21.41 4.95
CA LYS A 14 -11.92 21.59 4.80
C LYS A 14 -12.34 22.05 3.39
N GLY A 15 -11.90 21.33 2.36
CA GLY A 15 -12.42 21.45 1.00
C GLY A 15 -12.81 20.06 0.50
N GLU A 16 -13.94 19.95 -0.20
CA GLU A 16 -14.29 18.73 -0.92
C GLU A 16 -13.11 18.33 -1.80
N ILE A 17 -12.83 17.02 -1.87
CA ILE A 17 -11.78 16.50 -2.73
C ILE A 17 -12.22 16.82 -4.16
N HIS A 18 -11.63 17.84 -4.78
CA HIS A 18 -11.98 18.28 -6.15
C HIS A 18 -11.52 17.27 -7.22
N SER A 19 -10.97 16.13 -6.82
CA SER A 19 -10.64 15.04 -7.73
C SER A 19 -11.92 14.42 -8.26
N ASP A 20 -12.04 14.35 -9.58
CA ASP A 20 -13.12 13.62 -10.25
C ASP A 20 -12.92 12.11 -10.03
N LEU A 21 -13.60 11.57 -9.01
CA LEU A 21 -13.51 10.16 -8.66
C LEU A 21 -14.20 9.26 -9.69
N GLN A 22 -15.18 9.76 -10.45
CA GLN A 22 -15.81 8.99 -11.52
C GLN A 22 -14.82 8.75 -12.66
N ARG A 23 -14.02 9.77 -12.99
CA ARG A 23 -12.92 9.61 -13.93
C ARG A 23 -11.91 8.58 -13.44
N VAL A 24 -11.53 8.61 -12.16
CA VAL A 24 -10.59 7.64 -11.55
C VAL A 24 -11.16 6.21 -11.61
N ASP A 25 -12.40 6.02 -11.21
CA ASP A 25 -13.08 4.71 -11.20
C ASP A 25 -13.23 4.10 -12.61
N ALA A 26 -13.38 4.95 -13.64
CA ALA A 26 -13.48 4.53 -15.03
C ALA A 26 -12.15 4.10 -15.68
N HIS A 27 -11.01 4.12 -14.96
CA HIS A 27 -9.74 3.66 -15.53
C HIS A 27 -9.77 2.14 -15.72
N VAL A 28 -9.65 1.71 -16.98
CA VAL A 28 -9.44 0.32 -17.35
C VAL A 28 -7.93 0.09 -17.42
N ILE A 29 -7.42 -0.74 -16.52
CA ILE A 29 -5.99 -1.03 -16.48
C ILE A 29 -5.65 -2.00 -17.62
N GLN A 30 -4.66 -1.63 -18.43
CA GLN A 30 -4.15 -2.43 -19.53
C GLN A 30 -3.20 -3.51 -18.99
N PRO A 31 -3.19 -4.72 -19.58
CA PRO A 31 -2.28 -5.79 -19.16
C PRO A 31 -0.80 -5.37 -19.16
N GLU A 32 -0.41 -4.53 -20.12
CA GLU A 32 0.95 -4.02 -20.31
C GLU A 32 1.41 -3.14 -19.13
N GLU A 33 0.48 -2.49 -18.42
CA GLU A 33 0.80 -1.66 -17.25
C GLU A 33 1.35 -2.49 -16.07
N TYR A 34 1.16 -3.81 -16.09
CA TYR A 34 1.67 -4.74 -15.09
C TYR A 34 2.87 -5.57 -15.59
N GLU A 35 3.34 -5.39 -16.83
CA GLU A 35 4.45 -6.19 -17.39
C GLU A 35 5.79 -5.96 -16.68
N GLU A 36 5.99 -4.78 -16.10
CA GLU A 36 7.23 -4.44 -15.38
C GLU A 36 7.24 -4.91 -13.92
N ILE A 37 6.15 -5.51 -13.44
CA ILE A 37 6.05 -5.92 -12.04
C ILE A 37 6.89 -7.16 -11.82
N PRO A 38 7.74 -7.17 -10.78
CA PRO A 38 8.55 -8.34 -10.48
C PRO A 38 7.67 -9.53 -10.16
N GLU A 39 8.07 -10.70 -10.65
CA GLU A 39 7.48 -11.97 -10.25
C GLU A 39 7.70 -12.20 -8.76
N ILE A 40 6.66 -12.66 -8.05
CA ILE A 40 6.79 -13.06 -6.65
C ILE A 40 7.45 -14.43 -6.61
N THR A 41 8.66 -14.49 -6.06
CA THR A 41 9.44 -15.74 -5.97
C THR A 41 9.24 -16.46 -4.64
N GLU A 42 9.63 -17.73 -4.57
CA GLU A 42 9.64 -18.47 -3.30
C GLU A 42 10.59 -17.85 -2.26
N GLU A 43 11.69 -17.25 -2.72
CA GLU A 43 12.64 -16.55 -1.85
C GLU A 43 12.00 -15.34 -1.16
N ASP A 44 11.09 -14.63 -1.85
CA ASP A 44 10.31 -13.53 -1.29
C ASP A 44 9.31 -14.04 -0.25
N LEU A 45 8.67 -15.19 -0.52
CA LEU A 45 7.69 -15.80 0.37
C LEU A 45 8.32 -16.32 1.67
N ILE A 46 9.53 -16.89 1.61
CA ILE A 46 10.27 -17.35 2.79
C ILE A 46 10.51 -16.19 3.77
N ASN A 47 10.72 -14.99 3.25
CA ASN A 47 11.01 -13.79 4.03
C ASN A 47 9.75 -12.95 4.36
N ALA A 48 8.56 -13.40 3.94
CA ALA A 48 7.33 -12.63 4.09
C ALA A 48 6.88 -12.48 5.55
N VAL A 49 6.43 -11.27 5.92
CA VAL A 49 5.84 -10.99 7.24
C VAL A 49 4.33 -10.91 7.12
N ILE A 50 3.64 -11.90 7.67
CA ILE A 50 2.18 -11.90 7.76
C ILE A 50 1.75 -10.88 8.82
N LYS A 51 0.83 -9.97 8.48
CA LYS A 51 0.27 -8.96 9.39
C LYS A 51 -1.23 -9.14 9.56
N ARG A 52 -1.77 -8.70 10.71
CA ARG A 52 -3.21 -8.74 10.97
C ARG A 52 -3.91 -7.49 10.43
N PRO A 53 -5.08 -7.63 9.78
CA PRO A 53 -5.88 -6.47 9.39
C PRO A 53 -6.24 -5.65 10.64
N GLY A 54 -6.10 -4.32 10.56
CA GLY A 54 -6.33 -3.40 11.68
C GLY A 54 -5.20 -3.35 12.73
N GLN A 55 -4.14 -4.15 12.59
CA GLN A 55 -2.98 -4.14 13.50
C GLN A 55 -1.65 -4.22 12.71
N PRO A 56 -1.29 -3.18 11.94
CA PRO A 56 -0.14 -3.20 11.03
C PRO A 56 1.22 -3.26 11.75
N ASP A 57 1.28 -2.86 13.02
CA ASP A 57 2.50 -2.91 13.84
C ASP A 57 2.72 -4.28 14.50
N GLN A 58 1.75 -5.19 14.38
CA GLN A 58 1.80 -6.49 15.04
C GLN A 58 1.91 -7.60 13.99
N PRO A 59 3.03 -8.35 13.94
CA PRO A 59 3.08 -9.54 13.11
C PRO A 59 2.00 -10.53 13.56
N TYR A 60 1.44 -11.25 12.59
CA TYR A 60 0.52 -12.34 12.84
C TYR A 60 1.26 -13.45 13.57
N ARG A 61 0.86 -13.74 14.80
CA ARG A 61 1.28 -14.93 15.53
C ARG A 61 0.19 -15.96 15.41
N ALA A 62 0.47 -17.07 14.74
CA ALA A 62 -0.40 -18.23 14.79
C ALA A 62 -0.60 -18.60 16.27
N LYS A 63 -1.85 -18.77 16.69
CA LYS A 63 -2.10 -19.37 18.01
C LYS A 63 -1.53 -20.79 17.95
N PRO A 64 -0.78 -21.24 18.96
CA PRO A 64 -0.36 -22.64 18.99
C PRO A 64 -1.64 -23.48 18.93
N THR A 65 -1.77 -24.28 17.88
CA THR A 65 -2.80 -25.31 17.80
C THR A 65 -2.60 -26.16 19.05
N GLN A 66 -3.55 -26.14 19.99
CA GLN A 66 -3.52 -27.09 21.09
C GLN A 66 -3.65 -28.48 20.45
N ALA A 67 -2.53 -29.19 20.38
CA ALA A 67 -2.54 -30.60 20.05
C ALA A 67 -3.09 -31.34 21.27
N SER A 68 -4.36 -31.77 21.13
CA SER A 68 -5.12 -32.72 21.96
C SER A 68 -5.27 -32.43 23.45
#